data_AF-A0AAN9Z265-F1
#
_entry.id   AF-A0AAN9Z265-F1
#
_cell.length_a   1.000
_cell.length_b   1.000
_cell.length_c   1.000
_cell.angle_alpha   90.00
_cell.angle_beta   90.00
_cell.angle_gamma   90.00
#
_symmetry.space_group_name_H-M   'P 1'
#
loop_
_entity.id
_entity.type
_entity.pdbx_description
1 polymer ?
#
loop_
_entity_poly.entity_id
_entity_poly.type
_entity_poly.pdbx_seq_one_letter_code
_entity_poly.pdbx_strand_id
1 'polypeptide(L)' 'MAGFTKVLVLLAVAVLVIGPTEAHKPGRCPPVLPGQVGVCAEFCTGDNTCSGNMKCCSNGCGRSCQRPV' A
#
# COMPACT_ATOMS: atom_id res chain seq x y z
N MET A 1 24.65 28.88 1.83
CA MET A 1 25.13 27.49 1.61
C MET A 1 24.58 26.52 2.67
N ALA A 2 24.70 26.80 3.98
CA ALA A 2 24.17 25.92 5.05
C ALA A 2 22.63 25.70 5.05
N GLY A 3 21.86 26.65 4.50
CA GLY A 3 20.40 26.53 4.42
C GLY A 3 19.92 25.48 3.39
N PHE A 4 20.59 25.40 2.24
CA PHE A 4 20.22 24.46 1.18
C PHE A 4 20.49 23.01 1.61
N THR A 5 21.60 22.76 2.30
CA THR A 5 21.93 21.46 2.87
C THR A 5 20.89 21.02 3.92
N LYS A 6 20.42 21.92 4.79
CA LYS A 6 19.36 21.61 5.77
C LYS A 6 18.04 21.22 5.09
N VAL A 7 17.64 21.91 4.02
CA VAL A 7 16.45 21.58 3.25
C VAL A 7 16.57 20.19 2.62
N LEU A 8 17.72 19.89 2.01
CA LEU A 8 17.96 18.58 1.41
C LEU A 8 17.94 17.45 2.46
N VAL A 9 18.53 17.68 3.63
CA VAL A 9 18.51 16.74 4.76
C VAL A 9 17.09 16.52 5.27
N LEU A 10 16.29 17.58 5.44
CA LEU A 10 14.90 17.48 5.88
C LEU A 10 14.03 16.71 4.88
N LEU A 11 14.20 16.94 3.57
CA LEU A 11 13.47 16.20 2.53
C LEU A 11 13.89 14.72 2.52
N ALA A 12 15.18 14.42 2.63
CA ALA A 12 15.66 13.04 2.71
C ALA A 12 15.11 12.31 3.94
N VAL A 13 15.13 12.96 5.12
CA VAL A 13 14.52 12.42 6.35
C VAL A 13 13.02 12.22 6.13
N ALA A 14 12.31 13.19 5.57
CA ALA A 14 10.87 13.08 5.29
C ALA A 14 10.54 11.88 4.38
N VAL A 15 11.31 11.63 3.32
CA VAL A 15 11.11 10.45 2.46
C VAL A 15 11.37 9.14 3.21
N LEU A 16 12.36 9.11 4.10
CA LEU A 16 12.68 7.95 4.93
C LEU A 16 11.59 7.66 5.98
N VAL A 17 10.95 8.68 6.59
CA VAL A 17 9.87 8.48 7.58
C VAL A 17 8.48 8.35 6.97
N ILE A 18 8.18 9.00 5.84
CA ILE A 18 6.81 9.09 5.30
C ILE A 18 6.56 8.02 4.23
N GLY A 19 7.60 7.49 3.57
CA GLY A 19 7.47 6.48 2.52
C GLY A 19 6.65 6.95 1.29
N PRO A 20 6.61 6.17 0.20
CA PRO A 20 5.70 6.45 -0.91
C PRO A 20 4.26 6.25 -0.43
N THR A 21 3.44 7.30 -0.56
CA THR A 21 2.00 7.20 -0.34
C THR A 21 1.39 6.38 -1.47
N GLU A 22 1.24 5.07 -1.26
CA GLU A 22 0.48 4.21 -2.17
C GLU A 22 -0.89 4.84 -2.39
N ALA A 23 -1.20 5.18 -3.65
CA ALA A 23 -2.44 5.86 -3.98
C ALA A 23 -3.63 4.96 -3.60
N HIS A 24 -4.26 5.28 -2.47
CA HIS A 24 -5.34 4.48 -1.92
C HIS A 24 -6.60 4.74 -2.74
N LYS A 25 -7.13 3.70 -3.38
CA LYS A 25 -8.42 3.81 -4.07
C LYS A 25 -9.55 3.90 -3.04
N PRO A 26 -10.67 4.58 -3.34
CA PRO A 26 -11.79 4.67 -2.41
C PRO A 26 -12.37 3.29 -2.07
N GLY A 27 -12.99 3.18 -0.89
CA GLY A 27 -13.53 1.93 -0.35
C GLY A 27 -12.54 1.16 0.53
N ARG A 28 -13.02 0.09 1.20
CA ARG A 28 -12.22 -0.70 2.15
C ARG A 28 -12.00 -2.11 1.63
N CYS A 29 -10.96 -2.77 2.13
CA CYS A 29 -10.77 -4.19 1.87
C CYS A 29 -11.86 -5.02 2.57
N PRO A 30 -12.36 -6.09 1.94
CA PRO A 30 -13.24 -7.03 2.62
C PRO A 30 -12.53 -7.65 3.84
N PRO A 31 -13.25 -7.96 4.92
CA PRO A 31 -12.67 -8.59 6.09
C PRO A 31 -12.18 -9.99 5.75
N VAL A 32 -11.01 -10.36 6.30
CA VAL A 32 -10.51 -11.73 6.28
C VAL A 32 -11.06 -12.44 7.51
N LEU A 33 -11.80 -13.52 7.33
CA LEU A 33 -12.37 -14.28 8.44
C LEU A 33 -11.28 -15.12 9.14
N PRO A 34 -11.40 -15.38 10.45
CA PRO A 34 -10.47 -16.25 11.16
C PRO A 34 -10.43 -17.65 10.52
N GLY A 35 -9.24 -18.16 10.25
CA GLY A 35 -9.01 -19.44 9.57
C GLY A 35 -9.07 -19.36 8.03
N GLN A 36 -9.43 -18.21 7.46
CA GLN A 36 -9.35 -18.00 6.02
C GLN A 36 -7.90 -17.76 5.60
N VAL A 37 -7.33 -18.72 4.90
CA VAL A 37 -5.98 -18.65 4.33
C VAL A 37 -6.11 -18.69 2.82
N GLY A 38 -5.97 -17.54 2.18
CA GLY A 38 -5.85 -17.47 0.74
C GLY A 38 -4.48 -17.96 0.24
N VAL A 39 -4.26 -17.88 -1.07
CA VAL A 39 -2.97 -18.23 -1.66
C VAL A 39 -1.87 -17.33 -1.09
N CYS A 40 -0.81 -17.95 -0.58
CA CYS A 40 0.39 -17.29 -0.06
C CYS A 40 1.28 -16.78 -1.21
N ALA A 41 0.79 -15.77 -1.92
CA ALA A 41 1.53 -15.10 -2.98
C ALA A 41 1.13 -13.63 -3.05
N GLU A 42 2.09 -12.78 -3.42
CA GLU A 42 1.90 -11.34 -3.58
C GLU A 42 1.53 -11.03 -5.04
N PHE A 43 0.23 -11.12 -5.37
CA PHE A 43 -0.24 -10.81 -6.73
C PHE A 43 -0.33 -9.31 -7.01
N CYS A 44 -0.28 -8.49 -5.98
CA CYS A 44 -0.27 -7.04 -6.05
C CYS A 44 0.53 -6.47 -4.89
N THR A 45 1.16 -5.32 -5.10
CA THR A 45 1.89 -4.58 -4.04
C THR A 45 1.09 -3.39 -3.52
N GLY A 46 0.15 -2.89 -4.33
CA GLY A 46 -0.69 -1.77 -3.95
C GLY A 46 -1.92 -1.62 -4.83
N ASP A 47 -2.79 -0.68 -4.45
CA ASP A 47 -4.06 -0.43 -5.13
C ASP A 47 -3.86 -0.08 -6.61
N ASN A 48 -2.76 0.60 -6.94
CA ASN A 48 -2.41 0.98 -8.31
C ASN A 48 -2.10 -0.22 -9.22
N THR A 49 -1.65 -1.34 -8.66
CA THR A 49 -1.41 -2.58 -9.43
C THR A 49 -2.71 -3.18 -9.96
N CYS A 50 -3.82 -2.94 -9.26
CA CYS A 50 -5.11 -3.50 -9.58
C CYS A 50 -5.87 -2.62 -10.58
N SER A 51 -6.51 -3.21 -11.59
CA SER A 51 -7.32 -2.47 -12.57
C SER A 51 -8.60 -1.87 -11.96
N GLY A 52 -9.04 -0.74 -12.50
CA GLY A 52 -10.28 -0.08 -12.09
C GLY A 52 -10.31 0.28 -10.60
N ASN A 53 -11.43 0.02 -9.93
CA ASN A 53 -11.65 0.30 -8.51
C ASN A 53 -11.17 -0.82 -7.56
N MET A 54 -10.59 -1.90 -8.08
CA MET A 54 -10.15 -3.03 -7.24
C MET A 54 -8.99 -2.64 -6.34
N LYS A 55 -9.00 -3.07 -5.09
CA LYS A 55 -7.97 -2.76 -4.08
C LYS A 55 -7.03 -3.94 -3.86
N CYS A 56 -5.77 -3.67 -3.53
CA CYS A 56 -4.81 -4.71 -3.20
C CYS A 56 -4.94 -5.09 -1.71
N CYS A 57 -5.65 -6.18 -1.45
CA CYS A 57 -6.06 -6.59 -0.12
C CYS A 57 -5.34 -7.85 0.33
N SER A 58 -5.07 -7.96 1.64
CA SER A 58 -4.59 -9.22 2.20
C SER A 58 -5.70 -10.26 2.15
N ASN A 59 -5.34 -11.49 1.80
CA ASN A 59 -6.26 -12.63 1.78
C ASN A 59 -6.01 -13.60 2.96
N GLY A 60 -5.29 -13.15 3.99
CA GLY A 60 -4.91 -13.97 5.16
C GLY A 60 -3.55 -14.66 5.04
N CYS A 61 -2.90 -14.66 3.88
CA CYS A 61 -1.51 -15.11 3.75
C CYS A 61 -0.68 -14.17 2.85
N GLY A 62 -1.17 -13.91 1.64
CA GLY A 62 -0.58 -12.98 0.70
C GLY A 62 -1.51 -11.81 0.37
N ARG A 63 -1.38 -11.26 -0.84
CA ARG A 63 -2.16 -10.13 -1.35
C ARG A 63 -2.76 -10.40 -2.71
N SER A 64 -4.00 -9.95 -2.91
CA SER A 64 -4.73 -10.10 -4.17
C SER A 64 -5.65 -8.91 -4.42
N CYS A 65 -5.93 -8.64 -5.70
CA CYS A 65 -6.87 -7.59 -6.10
C CYS A 65 -8.30 -8.01 -5.77
N GLN A 66 -8.97 -7.25 -4.91
CA GLN A 66 -10.35 -7.49 -4.49
C GLN A 66 -11.26 -6.30 -4.70
N ARG A 67 -12.54 -6.60 -4.92
CA ARG A 67 -13.55 -5.55 -5.01
C ARG A 67 -13.68 -4.86 -3.64
N PRO A 68 -13.66 -3.51 -3.61
CA PRO A 68 -13.87 -2.78 -2.37
C PRO A 68 -15.27 -2.98 -1.81
N VAL A 69 -15.39 -2.85 -0.50
CA VAL A 69 -16.66 -2.72 0.26
C VAL A 69 -16.84 -1.32 0.81
#